data_AF-A0AAD7DHD8-F1
#
_entry.id   AF-A0AAD7DHD8-F1
#
_cell.length_a   1.000
_cell.length_b   1.000
_cell.length_c   1.000
_cell.angle_alpha   90.00
_cell.angle_beta   90.00
_cell.angle_gamma   90.00
#
_symmetry.space_group_name_H-M   'P 1'
#
loop_
_entity.id
_entity.type
_entity.pdbx_description
1 polymer ?
#
loop_
_entity_poly.entity_id
_entity_poly.type
_entity_poly.pdbx_seq_one_letter_code
_entity_poly.pdbx_strand_id
1 'polypeptide(L)'
;MTLAASSSSTEHATAVESIIHNLSPELKEKLDILTRVADFLGIDDLSFSSYSSALTRLYAREQDAQHTLTRLEHVERELRSHLATMVHEERLIDGWIDRLETEHASGESTSTIERRRETLLKKAKEYRTILENIAIEPPPISFADLTAQQAANARRAQEIKDKRARIKLFKGLPPDLDLARQQLKSARAAQMELIQLRERLLGRMADGVA
;
A
#
# COMPACT_ATOMS: atom_id res chain seq x y z
N MET A 1 -20.02 -8.97 62.37
CA MET A 1 -18.56 -8.70 62.23
C MET A 1 -18.25 -8.44 60.75
N THR A 2 -18.82 -7.36 60.20
CA THR A 2 -18.84 -7.11 58.74
C THR A 2 -18.94 -5.60 58.48
N LEU A 3 -17.92 -4.83 58.87
CA LEU A 3 -17.88 -3.37 58.66
C LEU A 3 -16.48 -2.81 58.33
N ALA A 4 -15.57 -3.63 57.79
CA ALA A 4 -14.20 -3.20 57.49
C ALA A 4 -13.83 -3.16 55.99
N ALA A 5 -14.73 -3.54 55.08
CA ALA A 5 -14.46 -3.55 53.63
C ALA A 5 -15.00 -2.31 52.88
N SER A 6 -15.88 -1.51 53.51
CA SER A 6 -16.50 -0.33 52.90
C SER A 6 -15.64 0.94 52.99
N SER A 7 -14.69 1.01 53.92
CA SER A 7 -13.84 2.18 54.13
C SER A 7 -12.68 2.30 53.13
N SER A 8 -12.11 1.19 52.62
CA SER A 8 -11.03 1.26 51.63
C SER A 8 -11.52 1.66 50.23
N SER A 9 -12.74 1.28 49.85
CA SER A 9 -13.31 1.65 48.55
C SER A 9 -13.65 3.14 48.45
N THR A 10 -13.99 3.78 49.57
CA THR A 10 -14.30 5.22 49.63
C THR A 10 -13.06 6.10 49.67
N GLU A 11 -11.95 5.61 50.23
CA GLU A 11 -10.66 6.33 50.22
C GLU A 11 -9.99 6.31 48.84
N HIS A 12 -10.11 5.21 48.08
CA HIS A 12 -9.61 5.16 46.71
C HIS A 12 -10.44 6.03 45.75
N ALA A 13 -11.76 6.10 45.92
CA ALA A 13 -12.63 6.96 45.10
C ALA A 13 -12.33 8.45 45.31
N THR A 14 -12.14 8.88 46.56
CA THR A 14 -11.80 10.27 46.89
C THR A 14 -10.37 10.65 46.47
N ALA A 15 -9.41 9.71 46.54
CA ALA A 15 -8.06 9.93 46.01
C ALA A 15 -8.06 10.10 44.48
N VAL A 16 -8.83 9.29 43.74
CA VAL A 16 -8.95 9.41 42.28
C VAL A 16 -9.64 10.72 41.89
N GLU A 17 -10.70 11.13 42.59
CA GLU A 17 -11.36 12.43 42.37
C GLU A 17 -10.43 13.62 42.64
N SER A 18 -9.57 13.53 43.67
CA SER A 18 -8.59 14.57 43.97
C SER A 18 -7.48 14.69 42.91
N ILE A 19 -7.08 13.57 42.30
CA ILE A 19 -6.11 13.55 41.20
C ILE A 19 -6.76 14.13 39.94
N ILE A 20 -8.00 13.73 39.63
CA ILE A 20 -8.80 14.29 38.52
C ILE A 20 -8.95 15.81 38.68
N HIS A 21 -9.16 16.31 39.89
CA HIS A 21 -9.34 17.76 40.08
C HIS A 21 -8.06 18.57 39.81
N ASN A 22 -6.88 17.99 40.08
CA ASN A 22 -5.55 18.59 39.89
C ASN A 22 -4.95 18.41 38.48
N LEU A 23 -5.64 17.72 37.56
CA LEU A 23 -5.22 17.60 36.18
C LEU A 23 -5.40 18.92 35.40
N SER A 24 -4.39 19.25 34.58
CA SER A 24 -4.42 20.37 33.63
C SER A 24 -5.69 20.32 32.77
N PRO A 25 -6.33 21.46 32.45
CA PRO A 25 -7.56 21.49 31.65
C PRO A 25 -7.41 20.74 30.31
N GLU A 26 -6.24 20.80 29.68
CA GLU A 26 -5.94 20.08 28.44
C GLU A 26 -5.97 18.55 28.61
N LEU A 27 -5.56 18.05 29.77
CA LEU A 27 -5.56 16.61 30.07
C LEU A 27 -6.97 16.12 30.40
N LYS A 28 -7.81 16.96 31.01
CA LYS A 28 -9.23 16.66 31.24
C LYS A 28 -9.99 16.55 29.93
N GLU A 29 -9.77 17.48 29.00
CA GLU A 29 -10.38 17.44 27.67
C GLU A 29 -9.94 16.18 26.89
N LYS A 30 -8.64 15.87 26.91
CA LYS A 30 -8.12 14.65 26.27
C LYS A 30 -8.67 13.36 26.89
N LEU A 31 -8.84 13.33 28.21
CA LEU A 31 -9.44 12.20 28.93
C LEU A 31 -10.91 12.02 28.55
N ASP A 32 -11.69 13.11 28.50
CA ASP A 32 -13.11 13.08 28.12
C ASP A 32 -13.29 12.58 26.67
N ILE A 33 -12.41 13.00 25.76
CA ILE A 33 -12.36 12.47 24.40
C ILE A 33 -12.05 10.97 24.41
N LEU A 34 -11.10 10.51 25.23
CA LEU A 34 -10.73 9.10 25.31
C LEU A 34 -11.86 8.21 25.87
N THR A 35 -12.60 8.70 26.86
CA THR A 35 -13.78 8.00 27.41
C THR A 35 -14.88 7.91 26.37
N ARG A 36 -15.21 9.02 25.67
CA ARG A 36 -16.20 8.98 24.58
C ARG A 36 -15.80 8.02 23.45
N VAL A 37 -14.50 7.96 23.13
CA VAL A 37 -13.97 7.02 22.13
C VAL A 37 -14.05 5.57 22.63
N ALA A 38 -13.81 5.30 23.91
CA ALA A 38 -14.04 3.96 24.49
C ALA A 38 -15.51 3.55 24.43
N ASP A 39 -16.41 4.44 24.82
CA ASP A 39 -17.85 4.20 24.80
C ASP A 39 -18.32 3.91 23.37
N PHE A 40 -17.83 4.68 22.40
CA PHE A 40 -18.12 4.46 20.98
C PHE A 40 -17.56 3.13 20.45
N LEU A 41 -16.36 2.75 20.90
CA LEU A 41 -15.72 1.50 20.51
C LEU A 41 -16.22 0.27 21.32
N GLY A 42 -17.09 0.49 22.32
CA GLY A 42 -17.60 -0.56 23.21
C GLY A 42 -16.51 -1.23 24.04
N ILE A 43 -15.53 -0.46 24.53
CA ILE A 43 -14.41 -0.99 25.30
C ILE A 43 -14.74 -0.91 26.79
N ASP A 44 -15.00 -2.07 27.41
CA ASP A 44 -15.29 -2.15 28.85
C ASP A 44 -14.05 -1.97 29.74
N ASP A 45 -12.85 -2.24 29.20
CA ASP A 45 -11.56 -2.12 29.91
C ASP A 45 -10.74 -0.94 29.38
N LEU A 46 -10.56 0.12 30.20
CA LEU A 46 -9.75 1.30 29.88
C LEU A 46 -8.23 1.05 29.80
N SER A 47 -7.81 -0.20 29.60
CA SER A 47 -6.40 -0.54 29.43
C SER A 47 -5.87 -0.02 28.08
N PHE A 48 -4.63 0.49 28.07
CA PHE A 48 -3.97 0.94 26.84
C PHE A 48 -3.93 -0.16 25.76
N SER A 49 -3.78 -1.42 26.15
CA SER A 49 -3.85 -2.58 25.25
C SER A 49 -5.22 -2.74 24.58
N SER A 50 -6.31 -2.57 25.33
CA SER A 50 -7.66 -2.66 24.80
C SER A 50 -7.92 -1.56 23.78
N TYR A 51 -7.59 -0.31 24.11
CA TYR A 51 -7.69 0.84 23.19
C TYR A 51 -6.86 0.69 21.93
N SER A 52 -5.57 0.36 22.07
CA SER A 52 -4.68 0.19 20.91
C SER A 52 -5.16 -0.95 20.00
N SER A 53 -5.66 -2.05 20.58
CA SER A 53 -6.23 -3.16 19.80
C SER A 53 -7.52 -2.78 19.07
N ALA A 54 -8.43 -2.04 19.72
CA ALA A 54 -9.68 -1.58 19.13
C ALA A 54 -9.43 -0.56 18.01
N LEU A 55 -8.48 0.36 18.22
CA LEU A 55 -8.07 1.33 17.21
C LEU A 55 -7.40 0.64 16.02
N THR A 56 -6.55 -0.36 16.26
CA THR A 56 -5.95 -1.17 15.18
C THR A 56 -7.03 -1.94 14.40
N ARG A 57 -8.05 -2.49 15.08
CA ARG A 57 -9.19 -3.16 14.42
C ARG A 57 -10.04 -2.19 13.61
N LEU A 58 -10.31 -0.98 14.14
CA LEU A 58 -11.04 0.06 13.42
C LEU A 58 -10.29 0.46 12.15
N TYR A 59 -8.99 0.72 12.27
CA TYR A 59 -8.14 1.07 11.13
C TYR A 59 -8.09 -0.06 10.09
N ALA A 60 -7.97 -1.31 10.53
CA ALA A 60 -8.02 -2.46 9.62
C ALA A 60 -9.36 -2.54 8.88
N ARG A 61 -10.48 -2.35 9.58
CA ARG A 61 -11.82 -2.32 8.96
C ARG A 61 -12.00 -1.15 7.99
N GLU A 62 -11.48 0.03 8.33
CA GLU A 62 -11.49 1.19 7.45
C GLU A 62 -10.70 0.90 6.17
N GLN A 63 -9.50 0.32 6.31
CA GLN A 63 -8.67 -0.03 5.19
C GLN A 63 -9.33 -1.12 4.32
N ASP A 64 -9.93 -2.14 4.93
CA ASP A 64 -10.70 -3.16 4.21
C ASP A 64 -11.89 -2.54 3.47
N ALA A 65 -12.62 -1.62 4.10
CA ALA A 65 -13.72 -0.90 3.46
C ALA A 65 -13.23 -0.08 2.26
N GLN A 66 -12.12 0.64 2.39
CA GLN A 66 -11.49 1.38 1.29
C GLN A 66 -11.09 0.45 0.14
N HIS A 67 -10.44 -0.68 0.43
CA HIS A 67 -10.07 -1.67 -0.60
C HIS A 67 -11.30 -2.24 -1.31
N THR A 68 -12.35 -2.58 -0.56
CA THR A 68 -13.59 -3.08 -1.15
C THR A 68 -14.28 -2.03 -2.02
N LEU A 69 -14.27 -0.75 -1.61
CA LEU A 69 -14.81 0.35 -2.39
C LEU A 69 -14.06 0.52 -3.71
N THR A 70 -12.72 0.56 -3.67
CA THR A 70 -11.92 0.65 -4.90
C THR A 70 -12.15 -0.54 -5.83
N ARG A 71 -12.31 -1.75 -5.27
CA ARG A 71 -12.64 -2.95 -6.05
C ARG A 71 -14.02 -2.83 -6.70
N LEU A 72 -15.02 -2.33 -5.98
CA LEU A 72 -16.37 -2.13 -6.50
C LEU A 72 -16.40 -1.06 -7.61
N GLU A 73 -15.69 0.06 -7.44
CA GLU A 73 -15.55 1.07 -8.49
C GLU A 73 -14.89 0.52 -9.76
N HIS A 74 -13.92 -0.39 -9.59
CA HIS A 74 -13.30 -1.05 -10.72
C HIS A 74 -14.27 -1.96 -11.46
N VAL A 75 -14.97 -2.83 -10.73
CA VAL A 75 -15.99 -3.73 -11.30
C VAL A 75 -17.11 -2.93 -11.98
N GLU A 76 -17.54 -1.82 -11.37
CA GLU A 76 -18.54 -0.94 -11.97
C GLU A 76 -18.07 -0.35 -13.30
N ARG A 77 -16.82 0.12 -13.37
CA ARG A 77 -16.24 0.63 -14.63
C ARG A 77 -16.18 -0.46 -15.71
N GLU A 78 -15.80 -1.68 -15.34
CA GLU A 78 -15.78 -2.82 -16.28
C GLU A 78 -17.19 -3.15 -16.78
N LEU A 79 -18.17 -3.25 -15.88
CA LEU A 79 -19.57 -3.51 -16.25
C LEU A 79 -20.15 -2.42 -17.15
N ARG A 80 -19.84 -1.15 -16.88
CA ARG A 80 -20.24 -0.03 -17.76
C ARG A 80 -19.59 -0.13 -19.14
N SER A 81 -18.32 -0.54 -19.21
CA SER A 81 -17.63 -0.78 -20.48
C SER A 81 -18.28 -1.93 -21.25
N HIS A 82 -18.56 -3.05 -20.59
CA HIS A 82 -19.24 -4.20 -21.22
C HIS A 82 -20.67 -3.87 -21.66
N LEU A 83 -21.39 -3.08 -20.89
CA LEU A 83 -22.72 -2.60 -21.29
C LEU A 83 -22.62 -1.74 -22.55
N ALA A 84 -21.64 -0.82 -22.61
CA ALA A 84 -21.43 0.03 -23.78
C ALA A 84 -21.08 -0.80 -25.03
N THR A 85 -20.27 -1.86 -24.90
CA THR A 85 -19.98 -2.77 -26.02
C THR A 85 -21.21 -3.56 -26.44
N MET A 86 -21.99 -4.09 -25.49
CA MET A 86 -23.22 -4.85 -25.80
C MET A 86 -24.27 -3.97 -26.50
N VAL A 87 -24.47 -2.73 -26.04
CA VAL A 87 -25.37 -1.75 -26.70
C VAL A 87 -24.88 -1.41 -28.11
N HIS A 88 -23.56 -1.34 -28.33
CA HIS A 88 -23.02 -1.12 -29.66
C HIS A 88 -23.25 -2.33 -30.59
N GLU A 89 -23.04 -3.54 -30.09
CA GLU A 89 -23.28 -4.79 -30.82
C GLU A 89 -24.76 -4.95 -31.16
N GLU A 90 -25.67 -4.67 -30.23
CA GLU A 90 -27.12 -4.68 -30.45
C GLU A 90 -27.50 -3.73 -31.60
N ARG A 91 -27.01 -2.48 -31.59
CA ARG A 91 -27.25 -1.54 -32.70
C ARG A 91 -26.69 -2.01 -34.03
N LEU A 92 -25.56 -2.73 -34.03
CA LEU A 92 -25.01 -3.30 -35.26
C LEU A 92 -25.91 -4.42 -35.79
N ILE A 93 -26.41 -5.27 -34.90
CA ILE A 93 -27.35 -6.33 -35.25
C ILE A 93 -28.65 -5.73 -35.81
N ASP A 94 -29.23 -4.74 -35.15
CA ASP A 94 -30.42 -4.03 -35.65
C ASP A 94 -30.16 -3.42 -37.03
N GLY A 95 -29.01 -2.74 -37.20
CA GLY A 95 -28.61 -2.19 -38.49
C GLY A 95 -28.36 -3.26 -39.56
N TRP A 96 -27.98 -4.49 -39.20
CA TRP A 96 -27.88 -5.61 -40.13
C TRP A 96 -29.24 -6.19 -40.46
N ILE A 97 -30.15 -6.28 -39.49
CA ILE A 97 -31.54 -6.70 -39.69
C ILE A 97 -32.23 -5.74 -40.66
N ASP A 98 -32.17 -4.43 -40.40
CA ASP A 98 -32.74 -3.41 -41.29
C ASP A 98 -32.18 -3.50 -42.72
N ARG A 99 -30.87 -3.72 -42.86
CA ARG A 99 -30.24 -3.89 -44.17
C ARG A 99 -30.69 -5.16 -44.88
N LEU A 100 -30.79 -6.27 -44.16
CA LEU A 100 -31.24 -7.54 -44.72
C LEU A 100 -32.72 -7.48 -45.13
N GLU A 101 -33.56 -6.83 -44.34
CA GLU A 101 -34.98 -6.62 -44.64
C GLU A 101 -35.16 -5.67 -45.83
N THR A 102 -34.39 -4.59 -45.91
CA THR A 102 -34.41 -3.65 -47.05
C THR A 102 -33.82 -4.26 -48.32
N GLU A 103 -32.75 -5.07 -48.24
CA GLU A 103 -32.19 -5.84 -49.38
C GLU A 103 -33.15 -6.95 -49.83
N HIS A 104 -33.92 -7.58 -48.93
CA HIS A 104 -35.01 -8.49 -49.32
C HIS A 104 -36.17 -7.75 -50.00
N ALA A 105 -36.55 -6.58 -49.48
CA ALA A 105 -37.65 -5.78 -50.02
C ALA A 105 -37.30 -5.15 -51.37
N SER A 106 -36.02 -4.87 -51.65
CA SER A 106 -35.56 -4.33 -52.93
C SER A 106 -35.58 -5.34 -54.08
N GLY A 107 -35.88 -6.62 -53.80
CA GLY A 107 -35.93 -7.68 -54.81
C GLY A 107 -34.57 -7.95 -55.44
N GLU A 108 -33.47 -7.73 -54.71
CA GLU A 108 -32.15 -8.10 -55.18
C GLU A 108 -32.08 -9.60 -55.45
N SER A 109 -32.01 -9.93 -56.75
CA SER A 109 -31.84 -11.31 -57.23
C SER A 109 -30.60 -11.92 -56.59
N THR A 110 -30.65 -13.19 -56.23
CA THR A 110 -29.49 -13.96 -55.72
C THR A 110 -28.21 -13.75 -56.55
N SER A 111 -28.33 -13.43 -57.84
CA SER A 111 -27.21 -13.10 -58.72
C SER A 111 -26.48 -11.79 -58.39
N THR A 112 -27.14 -10.77 -57.82
CA THR A 112 -26.47 -9.52 -57.40
C THR A 112 -25.64 -9.76 -56.14
N ILE A 113 -26.17 -10.58 -55.21
CA ILE A 113 -25.48 -11.02 -54.00
C ILE A 113 -24.23 -11.85 -54.36
N GLU A 114 -24.35 -12.78 -55.30
CA GLU A 114 -23.21 -13.58 -55.77
C GLU A 114 -22.12 -12.72 -56.43
N ARG A 115 -22.51 -11.75 -57.27
CA ARG A 115 -21.56 -10.79 -57.86
C ARG A 115 -20.87 -9.93 -56.79
N ARG A 116 -21.60 -9.50 -55.76
CA ARG A 116 -21.02 -8.74 -54.64
C ARG A 116 -20.06 -9.60 -53.80
N ARG A 117 -20.39 -10.87 -53.58
CA ARG A 117 -19.49 -11.85 -52.93
C ARG A 117 -18.19 -12.03 -53.72
N GLU A 118 -18.29 -12.20 -55.04
CA GLU A 118 -17.11 -12.34 -55.90
C GLU A 118 -16.22 -11.09 -55.88
N THR A 119 -16.81 -9.89 -55.92
CA THR A 119 -16.04 -8.64 -55.84
C THR A 119 -15.34 -8.48 -54.48
N LEU A 120 -16.00 -8.85 -53.37
CA LEU A 120 -15.37 -8.85 -52.05
C LEU A 120 -14.24 -9.88 -51.96
N LEU A 121 -14.42 -11.07 -52.52
CA LEU A 121 -13.36 -12.09 -52.56
C LEU A 121 -12.16 -11.65 -53.41
N LYS A 122 -12.39 -10.93 -54.52
CA LYS A 122 -11.31 -10.33 -55.31
C LYS A 122 -10.54 -9.29 -54.49
N LYS A 123 -11.24 -8.37 -53.82
CA LYS A 123 -10.61 -7.38 -52.93
C LYS A 123 -9.87 -8.02 -51.76
N ALA A 124 -10.40 -9.08 -51.16
CA ALA A 124 -9.72 -9.80 -50.08
C ALA A 124 -8.41 -10.43 -50.58
N LYS A 125 -8.40 -10.98 -51.80
CA LYS A 125 -7.17 -11.48 -52.43
C LYS A 125 -6.19 -10.35 -52.72
N GLU A 126 -6.66 -9.21 -53.23
CA GLU A 126 -5.83 -8.02 -53.45
C GLU A 126 -5.17 -7.54 -52.14
N TYR A 127 -5.94 -7.39 -51.05
CA TYR A 127 -5.39 -7.01 -49.76
C TYR A 127 -4.41 -8.04 -49.21
N ARG A 128 -4.67 -9.33 -49.40
CA ARG A 128 -3.73 -10.38 -49.03
C ARG A 128 -2.42 -10.26 -49.81
N THR A 129 -2.49 -10.05 -51.13
CA THR A 129 -1.27 -9.82 -51.93
C THR A 129 -0.55 -8.54 -51.51
N ILE A 130 -1.27 -7.49 -51.14
CA ILE A 130 -0.67 -6.25 -50.62
C ILE A 130 0.04 -6.53 -49.29
N LEU A 131 -0.59 -7.26 -48.36
CA LEU A 131 0.00 -7.63 -47.08
C LEU A 131 1.21 -8.56 -47.23
N GLU A 132 1.17 -9.49 -48.18
CA GLU A 132 2.32 -10.36 -48.51
C GLU A 132 3.47 -9.56 -49.16
N ASN A 133 3.15 -8.49 -49.89
CA ASN A 133 4.14 -7.59 -50.52
C ASN A 133 4.66 -6.49 -49.58
N ILE A 134 3.95 -6.20 -48.49
CA ILE A 134 4.47 -5.33 -47.42
C ILE A 134 5.50 -6.16 -46.66
N ALA A 135 6.77 -5.98 -47.02
CA ALA A 135 7.89 -6.46 -46.23
C ALA A 135 7.85 -5.73 -44.88
N ILE A 136 7.27 -6.37 -43.87
CA ILE A 136 7.34 -5.90 -42.49
C ILE A 136 8.79 -6.13 -42.06
N GLU A 137 9.60 -5.09 -42.17
CA GLU A 137 10.96 -5.11 -41.65
C GLU A 137 10.85 -5.35 -40.14
N PRO A 138 11.48 -6.41 -39.61
CA PRO A 138 11.38 -6.71 -38.19
C PRO A 138 11.95 -5.53 -37.40
N PRO A 139 11.27 -5.10 -36.33
CA PRO A 139 11.76 -3.98 -35.54
C PRO A 139 13.19 -4.25 -35.07
N PRO A 140 14.06 -3.22 -35.02
CA PRO A 140 15.50 -3.38 -34.75
C PRO A 140 15.81 -3.93 -33.35
N ILE A 141 14.81 -4.01 -32.48
CA ILE A 141 14.92 -4.53 -31.12
C ILE A 141 13.76 -5.50 -30.91
N SER A 142 14.09 -6.75 -30.57
CA SER A 142 13.09 -7.76 -30.25
C SER A 142 12.55 -7.54 -28.84
N PHE A 143 11.32 -8.00 -28.59
CA PHE A 143 10.76 -8.06 -27.25
C PHE A 143 11.66 -8.86 -26.27
N ALA A 144 12.36 -9.88 -26.79
CA ALA A 144 13.36 -10.63 -26.03
C ALA A 144 14.53 -9.75 -25.56
N ASP A 145 14.99 -8.82 -26.39
CA ASP A 145 16.09 -7.91 -26.05
C ASP A 145 15.66 -6.91 -24.97
N LEU A 146 14.43 -6.38 -25.09
CA LEU A 146 13.85 -5.48 -24.09
C LEU A 146 13.70 -6.14 -22.72
N THR A 147 13.19 -7.38 -22.69
CA THR A 147 13.04 -8.12 -21.42
C THR A 147 14.39 -8.49 -20.82
N ALA A 148 15.38 -8.86 -21.63
CA ALA A 148 16.76 -9.08 -21.19
C ALA A 148 17.38 -7.79 -20.61
N GLN A 149 17.16 -6.65 -21.26
CA GLN A 149 17.65 -5.35 -20.79
C GLN A 149 16.95 -4.92 -19.49
N GLN A 150 15.64 -5.17 -19.35
CA GLN A 150 14.89 -4.91 -18.13
C GLN A 150 15.42 -5.75 -16.95
N ALA A 151 15.69 -7.04 -17.18
CA ALA A 151 16.28 -7.92 -16.17
C ALA A 151 17.69 -7.46 -15.76
N ALA A 152 18.52 -7.05 -16.73
CA ALA A 152 19.85 -6.50 -16.45
C ALA A 152 19.79 -5.20 -15.63
N ASN A 153 18.84 -4.31 -15.96
CA ASN A 153 18.63 -3.07 -15.23
C ASN A 153 18.16 -3.32 -13.79
N ALA A 154 17.25 -4.30 -13.58
CA ALA A 154 16.79 -4.69 -12.25
C ALA A 154 17.96 -5.20 -11.37
N ARG A 155 18.84 -6.05 -11.94
CA ARG A 155 20.04 -6.53 -11.24
C ARG A 155 20.97 -5.38 -10.83
N ARG A 156 21.26 -4.47 -11.75
CA ARG A 156 22.10 -3.28 -11.47
C ARG A 156 21.48 -2.37 -10.41
N ALA A 157 20.16 -2.18 -10.45
CA ALA A 157 19.45 -1.38 -9.45
C ALA A 157 19.59 -1.98 -8.05
N GLN A 158 19.52 -3.31 -7.94
CA GLN A 158 19.71 -4.01 -6.68
C GLN A 158 21.15 -3.89 -6.17
N GLU A 159 22.15 -4.06 -7.04
CA GLU A 159 23.55 -3.84 -6.66
C GLU A 159 23.81 -2.40 -6.18
N ILE A 160 23.21 -1.41 -6.83
CA ILE A 160 23.31 0.00 -6.41
C ILE A 160 22.66 0.19 -5.04
N LYS A 161 21.49 -0.42 -4.80
CA LYS A 161 20.82 -0.38 -3.50
C LYS A 161 21.70 -0.96 -2.40
N ASP A 162 22.33 -2.11 -2.65
CA ASP A 162 23.20 -2.78 -1.69
C ASP A 162 24.47 -1.95 -1.42
N LYS A 163 25.10 -1.39 -2.46
CA LYS A 163 26.24 -0.48 -2.31
C LYS A 163 25.87 0.78 -1.52
N ARG A 164 24.71 1.38 -1.79
CA ARG A 164 24.19 2.52 -1.03
C ARG A 164 23.91 2.17 0.43
N ALA A 165 23.36 0.98 0.69
CA ALA A 165 23.15 0.50 2.05
C ALA A 165 24.47 0.33 2.81
N ARG A 166 25.48 -0.27 2.17
CA ARG A 166 26.85 -0.37 2.73
C ARG A 166 27.42 1.02 3.03
N ILE A 167 27.37 1.95 2.07
CA ILE A 167 27.84 3.33 2.28
C ILE A 167 27.08 3.99 3.44
N LYS A 168 25.76 3.79 3.55
CA LYS A 168 24.95 4.31 4.65
C LYS A 168 25.38 3.77 6.02
N LEU A 169 25.81 2.51 6.12
CA LEU A 169 26.38 1.94 7.35
C LEU A 169 27.70 2.61 7.75
N PHE A 170 28.47 3.08 6.77
CA PHE A 170 29.73 3.79 7.02
C PHE A 170 29.56 5.31 7.12
N LYS A 171 28.34 5.86 7.05
CA LYS A 171 28.10 7.29 7.29
C LYS A 171 28.43 7.63 8.74
N GLY A 172 29.59 8.25 8.96
CA GLY A 172 30.14 8.60 10.27
C GLY A 172 31.52 8.01 10.55
N LEU A 173 32.01 7.08 9.72
CA LEU A 173 33.39 6.59 9.78
C LEU A 173 34.24 7.28 8.70
N PRO A 174 35.53 7.57 8.96
CA PRO A 174 36.45 8.02 7.93
C PRO A 174 36.52 7.02 6.76
N PRO A 175 36.76 7.51 5.52
CA PRO A 175 36.85 6.64 4.34
C PRO A 175 37.99 5.61 4.43
N ASP A 176 39.04 5.87 5.22
CA ASP A 176 40.13 4.95 5.47
C ASP A 176 39.80 3.98 6.61
N LEU A 177 39.73 2.68 6.27
CA LEU A 177 39.36 1.61 7.22
C LEU A 177 40.31 1.54 8.42
N ASP A 178 41.59 1.78 8.22
CA ASP A 178 42.58 1.72 9.29
C ASP A 178 42.50 2.92 10.24
N LEU A 179 42.19 4.11 9.71
CA LEU A 179 41.91 5.30 10.51
C LEU A 179 40.63 5.11 11.34
N ALA A 180 39.57 4.56 10.73
CA ALA A 180 38.32 4.27 11.43
C ALA A 180 38.52 3.23 12.56
N ARG A 181 39.38 2.22 12.34
CA ARG A 181 39.75 1.24 13.37
C ARG A 181 40.49 1.89 14.54
N GLN A 182 41.42 2.81 14.26
CA GLN A 182 42.14 3.53 15.31
C GLN A 182 41.22 4.44 16.12
N GLN A 183 40.33 5.20 15.45
CA GLN A 183 39.34 6.05 16.12
C GLN A 183 38.33 5.25 16.96
N LEU A 184 37.91 4.07 16.48
CA LEU A 184 37.04 3.18 17.26
C LEU A 184 37.75 2.64 18.50
N LYS A 185 39.05 2.29 18.40
CA LYS A 185 39.85 1.85 19.54
C LYS A 185 40.02 2.97 20.58
N SER A 186 40.33 4.19 20.16
CA SER A 186 40.47 5.33 21.08
C SER A 186 39.15 5.69 21.75
N ALA A 187 38.04 5.70 21.00
CA ALA A 187 36.70 5.96 21.54
C ALA A 187 36.29 4.90 22.59
N ARG A 188 36.60 3.62 22.34
CA ARG A 188 36.35 2.53 23.32
C ARG A 188 37.20 2.67 24.58
N ALA A 189 38.46 3.07 24.45
CA ALA A 189 39.31 3.33 25.60
C ALA A 189 38.74 4.47 26.46
N ALA A 190 38.38 5.61 25.84
CA ALA A 190 37.77 6.73 26.53
C ALA A 190 36.42 6.36 27.20
N GLN A 191 35.59 5.54 26.53
CA GLN A 191 34.35 5.04 27.11
C GLN A 191 34.62 4.17 28.34
N MET A 192 35.62 3.30 28.31
CA MET A 192 35.98 2.45 29.44
C MET A 192 36.48 3.29 30.63
N GLU A 193 37.27 4.34 30.38
CA GLU A 193 37.70 5.28 31.42
C GLU A 193 36.51 5.98 32.08
N LEU A 194 35.52 6.42 31.29
CA LEU A 194 34.29 7.01 31.81
C LEU A 194 33.46 6.02 32.63
N ILE A 195 33.38 4.75 32.21
CA ILE A 195 32.71 3.69 32.98
C ILE A 195 33.42 3.47 34.31
N GLN A 196 34.75 3.37 34.32
CA GLN A 196 35.51 3.22 35.56
C GLN A 196 35.36 4.43 36.49
N LEU A 197 35.33 5.65 35.95
CA LEU A 197 35.06 6.85 36.74
C LEU A 197 33.66 6.83 37.34
N ARG A 198 32.65 6.43 36.56
CA ARG A 198 31.28 6.26 37.03
C ARG A 198 31.22 5.23 38.17
N GLU A 199 31.85 4.08 38.01
CA GLU A 199 31.88 3.02 39.03
C GLU A 199 32.58 3.50 40.32
N ARG A 200 33.70 4.22 40.21
CA ARG A 200 34.38 4.81 41.38
C ARG A 200 33.51 5.84 42.09
N LEU A 201 32.81 6.69 41.35
CA LEU A 201 31.88 7.67 41.93
C LEU A 201 30.71 6.99 42.63
N LEU A 202 30.10 5.98 41.98
CA LEU A 202 29.03 5.19 42.58
C LEU A 202 29.50 4.47 43.85
N GLY A 203 30.72 3.92 43.84
CA GLY A 203 31.33 3.31 45.03
C GLY A 203 31.48 4.32 46.18
N ARG A 204 32.05 5.51 45.92
CA ARG A 204 32.18 6.57 46.94
C ARG A 204 30.84 7.07 47.47
N MET A 205 29.81 7.12 46.62
CA MET A 205 28.45 7.49 47.05
C MET A 205 27.82 6.41 47.92
N ALA A 206 28.08 5.13 47.64
CA ALA A 206 27.61 4.03 48.47
C ALA A 206 28.30 4.01 49.85
N ASP A 207 29.62 4.26 49.88
CA ASP A 207 30.39 4.29 51.13
C ASP A 207 30.03 5.47 52.05
N GLY A 208 29.53 6.58 51.49
CA GLY A 208 29.12 7.78 52.24
C GLY A 208 27.68 7.76 52.79
N VAL A 209 26.89 6.72 52.48
CA VAL A 209 25.49 6.55 52.93
C VAL A 209 25.38 5.50 54.06
N ALA A 210 26.45 4.78 54.37
CA ALA A 210 26.58 3.89 55.53
C ALA A 210 27.10 4.66 56.77
#